data_AF-A0A8S2ZDT1-F1
#
_entry.id   AF-A0A8S2ZDT1-F1
#
_cell.length_a   1.000
_cell.length_b   1.000
_cell.length_c   1.000
_cell.angle_alpha   90.00
_cell.angle_beta   90.00
_cell.angle_gamma   90.00
#
_symmetry.space_group_name_H-M   'P 1'
#
loop_
_entity.id
_entity.type
_entity.pdbx_description
1 polymer ?
#
loop_
_entity_poly.entity_id
_entity_poly.type
_entity_poly.pdbx_seq_one_letter_code
_entity_poly.pdbx_strand_id
1 'polypeptide(L)' 'DDPAEQERIHEAGGRISKSFAGDVLRVENQLAMTRVLGDFGIDKHIVPPMADIVEYPRDSSAAFLVLACDGIWDVMTNED' A
#
# COMPACT_ATOMS: atom_id res chain seq x y z
N ASP A 1 -3.68 7.95 -0.33
CA ASP A 1 -2.65 8.89 0.16
C ASP A 1 -2.51 8.78 1.67
N ASP A 2 -1.58 7.96 2.14
CA ASP A 2 -1.27 7.82 3.58
C ASP A 2 -0.07 8.72 3.94
N PRO A 3 -0.25 9.80 4.72
CA PRO A 3 0.82 10.71 5.07
C PRO A 3 2.01 10.05 5.78
N ALA A 4 1.77 9.02 6.61
CA ALA A 4 2.82 8.35 7.36
C ALA A 4 3.74 7.55 6.42
N GLU A 5 3.17 6.87 5.43
CA GLU A 5 3.95 6.17 4.41
C GLU A 5 4.71 7.16 3.52
N GLN A 6 4.11 8.30 3.19
CA GLN A 6 4.79 9.34 2.40
C GLN A 6 6.02 9.90 3.14
N GLU A 7 5.87 10.24 4.42
CA GLU A 7 6.96 10.73 5.27
C GLU A 7 8.10 9.71 5.35
N ARG A 8 7.79 8.43 5.56
CA ARG A 8 8.80 7.36 5.61
C ARG A 8 9.59 7.21 4.32
N ILE A 9 8.93 7.28 3.16
CA ILE A 9 9.61 7.23 1.86
C ILE A 9 10.55 8.44 1.72
N HIS A 10 10.12 9.63 2.14
CA HIS A 10 10.96 10.82 2.14
C HIS A 10 12.17 10.71 3.08
N GLU A 11 12.00 10.16 4.28
CA GLU A 11 13.09 9.90 5.23
C GLU A 11 14.10 8.89 4.71
N ALA A 12 13.66 7.89 3.93
CA ALA A 12 14.52 6.94 3.23
C ALA A 12 15.24 7.55 2.00
N GLY A 13 15.00 8.83 1.69
CA GLY A 13 15.56 9.51 0.52
C GLY A 13 14.84 9.21 -0.79
N GLY A 14 13.72 8.50 -0.73
CA GLY A 14 12.87 8.18 -1.88
C GLY A 14 12.02 9.36 -2.34
N ARG A 15 11.54 9.29 -3.58
CA ARG A 15 10.65 10.29 -4.17
C ARG A 15 9.28 9.72 -4.47
N ILE A 16 8.26 10.51 -4.14
CA ILE A 16 6.88 10.28 -4.57
C ILE A 16 6.51 11.32 -5.61
N SER A 17 5.93 10.85 -6.72
CA SER A 17 5.51 11.70 -7.83
C SER A 17 4.16 11.23 -8.36
N LYS A 18 3.40 12.14 -8.98
CA LYS A 18 2.21 11.76 -9.73
C LYS A 18 2.60 11.08 -11.04
N SER A 19 1.81 10.10 -11.45
CA SER A 19 1.86 9.49 -12.78
C SER A 19 1.74 10.56 -13.87
N PHE A 20 2.07 10.21 -15.12
CA PHE A 20 1.88 11.11 -16.25
C PHE A 20 0.42 11.56 -16.42
N ALA A 21 -0.54 10.68 -16.12
CA ALA A 21 -1.96 10.99 -16.15
C ALA A 21 -2.44 11.79 -14.91
N GLY A 22 -1.61 11.88 -13.87
CA GLY A 22 -1.89 12.67 -12.67
C GLY A 22 -2.77 11.98 -11.63
N ASP A 23 -3.16 10.73 -11.88
CA ASP A 23 -4.16 9.95 -11.15
C ASP A 23 -3.58 9.05 -10.04
N VAL A 24 -2.32 8.63 -10.18
CA VAL A 24 -1.68 7.66 -9.28
C VAL A 24 -0.38 8.22 -8.74
N LEU A 25 -0.17 8.15 -7.42
CA LEU A 25 1.13 8.43 -6.82
C LEU A 25 2.07 7.23 -7.02
N ARG A 26 3.33 7.52 -7.34
CA ARG A 26 4.35 6.51 -7.58
C ARG A 26 5.62 6.78 -6.78
N VAL A 27 6.14 5.74 -6.14
CA VAL A 27 7.48 5.73 -5.53
C VAL A 27 8.52 5.52 -6.63
N GLU A 28 9.53 6.38 -6.68
CA GLU A 28 10.58 6.40 -7.70
C GLU A 28 10.06 6.46 -9.16
N ASN A 29 8.83 6.96 -9.36
CA ASN A 29 8.07 6.87 -10.61
C ASN A 29 7.78 5.43 -11.10
N GLN A 30 8.03 4.41 -10.28
CA GLN A 30 7.91 3.00 -10.66
C GLN A 30 6.68 2.35 -10.02
N LEU A 31 6.66 2.25 -8.70
CA LEU A 31 5.62 1.50 -7.98
C LEU A 31 4.47 2.38 -7.55
N ALA A 32 3.24 1.88 -7.65
CA ALA A 32 2.04 2.51 -7.09
C ALA A 32 1.82 2.17 -5.60
N MET A 33 2.81 1.56 -4.95
CA MET A 33 2.75 1.10 -3.55
C MET A 33 4.07 1.40 -2.83
N THR A 34 4.01 1.59 -1.51
CA THR A 34 5.16 1.98 -0.67
C THR A 34 5.89 0.80 -0.04
N ARG A 35 5.30 -0.39 -0.07
CA ARG A 35 5.88 -1.63 0.46
C ARG A 35 5.63 -2.77 -0.52
N VAL A 36 6.64 -3.59 -0.80
CA VAL A 36 6.52 -4.75 -1.72
C VAL A 36 7.55 -5.83 -1.37
N LEU A 37 7.24 -7.07 -1.70
CA LEU A 37 8.20 -8.18 -1.63
C LEU A 37 8.94 -8.31 -2.97
N GLY A 38 10.27 -8.30 -2.94
CA GLY A 38 11.12 -8.69 -4.07
C GLY A 38 11.58 -7.59 -5.04
N ASP A 39 11.25 -6.32 -4.80
CA ASP A 39 11.73 -5.21 -5.65
C ASP A 39 13.12 -4.71 -5.23
N PHE A 40 14.14 -5.53 -5.52
CA PHE A 40 15.53 -5.28 -5.15
C PHE A 40 16.17 -4.07 -5.86
N GLY A 41 15.50 -3.46 -6.86
CA GLY A 41 16.03 -2.32 -7.59
C GLY A 41 15.90 -0.99 -6.86
N ILE A 42 14.90 -0.87 -6.00
CA ILE A 42 14.56 0.34 -5.24
C ILE A 42 14.27 0.03 -3.76
N ASP A 43 14.64 -1.16 -3.29
CA ASP A 43 14.48 -1.66 -1.92
C ASP A 43 14.94 -0.71 -0.82
N LYS A 44 16.01 0.07 -1.07
CA LYS A 44 16.51 1.10 -0.15
C LYS A 44 15.63 2.34 -0.01
N HIS A 45 14.76 2.60 -0.98
CA HIS A 45 13.83 3.74 -1.01
C HIS A 45 12.38 3.30 -0.75
N ILE A 46 12.13 1.99 -0.70
CA ILE A 46 10.88 1.37 -0.30
C ILE A 46 11.00 0.98 1.17
N VAL A 47 9.88 0.95 1.88
CA VAL A 47 9.85 0.43 3.24
C VAL A 47 10.26 -1.07 3.22
N PRO A 48 11.08 -1.54 4.18
CA PRO A 48 11.27 -2.97 4.40
C PRO A 48 9.92 -3.69 4.42
N PRO A 49 9.82 -4.94 3.94
CA PRO A 49 8.54 -5.64 3.78
C PRO A 49 7.95 -6.11 5.12
N MET A 50 7.99 -5.27 6.16
CA MET A 50 7.26 -5.45 7.38
C MET A 50 5.79 -5.19 7.12
N ALA A 51 5.00 -6.26 7.21
CA ALA A 51 3.55 -6.18 7.17
C ALA A 51 3.04 -5.42 8.39
N ASP A 52 1.96 -4.67 8.20
CA ASP A 52 1.18 -4.18 9.33
C ASP A 52 0.44 -5.38 9.94
N ILE A 53 0.69 -5.64 11.22
CA ILE A 53 0.09 -6.74 11.96
C ILE A 53 -1.05 -6.15 12.79
N VAL A 54 -2.26 -6.64 12.55
CA VAL A 54 -3.43 -6.28 13.34
C VAL A 54 -4.11 -7.55 13.84
N GLU A 55 -4.44 -7.55 15.14
CA GLU A 55 -5.12 -8.66 15.79
C GLU A 55 -6.55 -8.25 16.13
N TYR A 56 -7.50 -9.10 15.75
CA TYR A 56 -8.92 -8.90 16.05
C TYR A 56 -9.45 -10.12 16.81
N PRO A 57 -10.07 -9.93 18.00
CA PRO A 57 -10.77 -11.01 18.67
C PRO A 57 -11.88 -11.57 17.77
N ARG A 58 -12.02 -12.89 17.76
CA ARG A 58 -13.10 -13.53 16.99
C ARG A 58 -14.45 -13.13 17.59
N ASP A 59 -15.27 -12.45 16.79
CA ASP A 59 -16.68 -12.25 17.07
C ASP A 59 -17.49 -13.45 16.55
N SER A 60 -18.37 -13.99 17.39
CA SER A 60 -19.33 -15.03 17.00
C SER A 60 -20.32 -14.56 15.92
N SER A 61 -20.52 -13.25 15.75
CA SER A 61 -21.39 -12.67 14.72
C SER A 61 -20.74 -12.60 13.33
N ALA A 62 -19.39 -12.68 13.27
CA ALA A 62 -18.66 -12.60 12.02
C ALA A 62 -18.83 -13.89 11.19
N ALA A 63 -19.41 -13.75 9.99
CA ALA A 63 -19.69 -14.90 9.11
C ALA A 63 -18.47 -15.34 8.29
N PHE A 64 -17.69 -14.38 7.76
CA PHE A 64 -16.54 -14.63 6.88
C PHE A 64 -15.57 -13.45 6.87
N LEU A 65 -14.38 -13.68 6.30
CA LEU A 65 -13.37 -12.65 6.00
C LEU A 65 -13.18 -12.60 4.49
N VAL A 66 -13.14 -11.39 3.93
CA VAL A 66 -12.83 -11.16 2.52
C VAL A 66 -11.36 -10.75 2.39
N LEU A 67 -10.62 -11.45 1.54
CA LEU A 67 -9.26 -11.10 1.13
C LEU A 67 -9.24 -11.01 -0.39
N ALA A 68 -8.80 -9.87 -0.92
CA ALA A 68 -8.79 -9.59 -2.35
C ALA A 68 -7.59 -8.71 -2.71
N CYS A 69 -7.25 -8.65 -4.00
CA CYS A 69 -6.37 -7.61 -4.52
C CYS A 69 -7.14 -6.29 -4.70
N ASP A 70 -6.41 -5.21 -4.96
CA ASP A 70 -6.94 -3.87 -5.22
C ASP A 70 -8.02 -3.83 -6.31
N GLY A 71 -7.92 -4.68 -7.34
CA GLY A 71 -8.92 -4.73 -8.42
C GLY A 71 -10.38 -4.94 -8.01
N ILE A 72 -10.69 -5.44 -6.81
CA ILE A 72 -12.07 -5.43 -6.28
C ILE A 72 -12.42 -4.05 -5.72
N TRP A 73 -11.55 -3.46 -4.91
CA TRP A 73 -11.75 -2.15 -4.28
C TRP A 73 -11.59 -0.97 -5.25
N ASP A 74 -11.07 -1.21 -6.45
CA ASP A 74 -11.10 -0.26 -7.55
C ASP A 74 -12.51 -0.06 -8.12
N VAL A 75 -13.44 -1.00 -7.90
CA VAL A 75 -14.78 -0.99 -8.51
C VAL A 75 -15.94 -1.18 -7.53
N MET A 76 -15.67 -1.54 -6.27
CA MET A 76 -16.67 -1.77 -5.22
C MET A 76 -16.22 -1.16 -3.90
N THR A 77 -17.17 -0.70 -3.08
CA THR A 77 -16.93 -0.32 -1.69
C THR A 77 -17.01 -1.53 -0.76
N ASN A 78 -16.68 -1.36 0.52
CA ASN A 78 -16.75 -2.45 1.50
C ASN A 78 -18.19 -2.94 1.75
N GLU A 79 -19.19 -2.09 1.49
CA GLU A 79 -20.60 -2.33 1.75
C GLU A 79 -21.43 -2.72 0.50
N ASP A 80 -20.84 -2.65 -0.70
CA ASP A 80 -21.47 -3.08 -1.96
C ASP A 80 -21.52 -4.62 -2.09
#